data_AF-A0A941YMJ9-F1
#
_entry.id   AF-A0A941YMJ9-F1
#
_cell.length_a   1.000
_cell.length_b   1.000
_cell.length_c   1.000
_cell.angle_alpha   90.00
_cell.angle_beta   90.00
_cell.angle_gamma   90.00
#
_symmetry.space_group_name_H-M   'P 1'
#
loop_
_entity.id
_entity.type
_entity.pdbx_description
1 polymer ?
#
loop_
_entity_poly.entity_id
_entity_poly.type
_entity_poly.pdbx_seq_one_letter_code
_entity_poly.pdbx_strand_id
1 'polypeptide(L)'
;MSVIAAAFVFGMLADGLSDLEAKRIKAEDIKDPVRRDLIMQEVDTGVIGLIEGDKLTTAAEFRRASKLFAPVNGDVVPVQAGYELNLVAAAEGDKEAKVDLGKRWDVLLLAIGRHRRLGLTDMQMFESEKFAVVPTAPVVVAVYRDPEAAATKAKAGTSNPEIKKIVDADQAARNFDFSKVTTKQMEEMAKGDVARLARIKEIVASGALTTADDFDNAALVFQHGVVFEDYAMAHELSVCALLLGKRTASWLAGASYDRMLVNVGIPQRFATQYGNANGGPIKLQRYETRAINDTERKLIVRVTLEQAKNRKWN
;
A
#
# COMPACT_ATOMS: atom_id res chain seq x y z
N MET A 1 22.38 -20.99 27.82
CA MET A 1 23.56 -21.13 26.94
C MET A 1 23.34 -22.37 26.08
N SER A 2 23.26 -22.40 24.75
CA SER A 2 22.95 -21.43 23.70
C SER A 2 22.47 -22.29 22.53
N VAL A 3 21.19 -22.22 22.16
CA VAL A 3 20.66 -22.79 20.89
C VAL A 3 20.67 -21.72 19.78
N ILE A 4 21.27 -20.55 20.07
CA ILE A 4 21.30 -19.37 19.19
C ILE A 4 22.56 -19.35 18.30
N ALA A 5 23.49 -20.29 18.47
CA ALA A 5 24.81 -20.23 17.84
C ALA A 5 24.98 -21.05 16.54
N ALA A 6 23.90 -21.47 15.87
CA ALA A 6 24.00 -22.29 14.65
C ALA A 6 23.51 -21.59 13.36
N ALA A 7 23.06 -20.34 13.41
CA ALA A 7 22.58 -19.59 12.24
C ALA A 7 23.65 -18.69 11.59
N PHE A 8 24.93 -18.89 11.91
CA PHE A 8 26.03 -18.00 11.49
C PHE A 8 27.16 -18.72 10.77
N VAL A 9 26.86 -19.63 9.83
CA VAL A 9 27.86 -20.10 8.85
C VAL A 9 27.17 -20.43 7.52
N PHE A 10 26.90 -19.40 6.72
CA PHE A 10 27.12 -19.38 5.27
C PHE A 10 26.94 -17.94 4.80
N GLY A 11 28.04 -17.19 4.83
CA GLY A 11 28.15 -15.99 4.01
C GLY A 11 28.21 -16.43 2.55
N MET A 12 27.04 -16.56 1.91
CA MET A 12 26.99 -16.39 0.46
C MET A 12 27.00 -14.89 0.20
N LEU A 13 27.89 -14.48 -0.70
CA LEU A 13 27.86 -13.16 -1.33
C LEU A 13 26.40 -12.80 -1.62
N ALA A 14 25.97 -11.57 -1.31
CA ALA A 14 24.62 -11.14 -1.64
C ALA A 14 24.47 -11.22 -3.17
N ASP A 15 23.88 -12.31 -3.63
CA ASP A 15 23.51 -12.57 -5.01
C ASP A 15 22.83 -11.32 -5.57
N GLY A 16 23.32 -10.85 -6.72
CA GLY A 16 22.67 -9.73 -7.39
C GLY A 16 21.24 -10.14 -7.78
N LEU A 17 20.40 -9.16 -8.11
CA LEU A 17 19.00 -9.44 -8.47
C LEU A 17 18.88 -10.50 -9.59
N SER A 18 19.81 -10.49 -10.54
CA SER A 18 19.88 -11.46 -11.63
C SER A 18 20.20 -12.89 -11.16
N ASP A 19 21.03 -13.05 -10.13
CA ASP A 19 21.38 -14.37 -9.57
C ASP A 19 20.17 -14.95 -8.81
N LEU A 20 19.47 -14.11 -8.05
CA LEU A 20 18.23 -14.48 -7.35
C LEU A 20 17.12 -14.86 -8.34
N GLU A 21 16.98 -14.13 -9.46
CA GLU A 21 16.06 -14.49 -10.55
C GLU A 21 16.41 -15.84 -11.18
N ALA A 22 17.69 -16.08 -11.48
CA ALA A 22 18.12 -17.37 -12.03
C ALA A 22 17.85 -18.53 -11.05
N LYS A 23 18.03 -18.28 -9.75
CA LYS A 23 17.72 -19.24 -8.69
C LYS A 23 16.22 -19.52 -8.59
N ARG A 24 15.38 -18.48 -8.68
CA ARG A 24 13.91 -18.59 -8.69
C ARG A 24 13.43 -19.43 -9.86
N ILE A 25 13.92 -19.16 -11.07
CA ILE A 25 13.54 -19.91 -12.29
C ILE A 25 13.88 -21.39 -12.13
N LYS A 26 15.10 -21.71 -11.70
CA LYS A 26 15.52 -23.11 -11.49
C LYS A 26 14.66 -23.86 -10.46
N ALA A 27 14.08 -23.14 -9.50
CA ALA A 27 13.25 -23.74 -8.48
C ALA A 27 11.86 -24.14 -9.00
N GLU A 28 11.36 -23.52 -10.07
CA GLU A 28 10.04 -23.84 -10.65
C GLU A 28 9.99 -25.27 -11.22
N ASP A 29 11.12 -25.79 -11.69
CA ASP A 29 11.25 -27.16 -12.21
C ASP A 29 11.40 -28.24 -11.11
N ILE A 30 11.52 -27.83 -9.84
CA ILE A 30 11.72 -28.77 -8.73
C ILE A 30 10.39 -29.38 -8.31
N LYS A 31 10.26 -30.69 -8.53
CA LYS A 31 9.06 -31.49 -8.18
C LYS A 31 8.87 -31.68 -6.67
N ASP A 32 9.96 -31.68 -5.90
CA ASP A 32 9.89 -31.81 -4.44
C ASP A 32 9.44 -30.47 -3.83
N PRO A 33 8.22 -30.40 -3.25
CA PRO A 33 7.68 -29.15 -2.73
C PRO A 33 8.49 -28.59 -1.57
N VAL A 34 9.09 -29.45 -0.72
CA VAL A 34 9.87 -28.98 0.44
C VAL A 34 11.16 -28.32 -0.04
N ARG A 35 11.86 -28.97 -0.96
CA ARG A 35 13.09 -28.44 -1.56
C ARG A 35 12.84 -27.15 -2.34
N ARG A 36 11.74 -27.11 -3.10
CA ARG A 36 11.31 -25.90 -3.82
C ARG A 36 11.08 -24.75 -2.84
N ASP A 37 10.27 -24.97 -1.81
CA ASP A 37 9.89 -23.94 -0.84
C ASP A 37 11.13 -23.41 -0.07
N LEU A 38 12.09 -24.28 0.25
CA LEU A 38 13.37 -23.86 0.85
C LEU A 38 14.14 -22.91 -0.07
N ILE A 39 14.24 -23.22 -1.37
CA ILE A 39 14.92 -22.33 -2.33
C ILE A 39 14.17 -21.01 -2.48
N MET A 40 12.83 -21.01 -2.43
CA MET A 40 12.05 -19.78 -2.45
C MET A 40 12.32 -18.91 -1.21
N GLN A 41 12.44 -19.51 -0.03
CA GLN A 41 12.82 -18.79 1.20
C GLN A 41 14.23 -18.21 1.11
N GLU A 42 15.18 -18.92 0.49
CA GLU A 42 16.52 -18.41 0.24
C GLU A 42 16.49 -17.21 -0.73
N VAL A 43 15.66 -17.27 -1.77
CA VAL A 43 15.44 -16.14 -2.70
C VAL A 43 14.84 -14.94 -1.95
N ASP A 44 13.77 -15.16 -1.17
CA ASP A 44 13.14 -14.10 -0.37
C ASP A 44 14.17 -13.45 0.57
N THR A 45 14.97 -14.26 1.28
CA THR A 45 16.03 -13.78 2.18
C THR A 45 17.07 -12.94 1.42
N GLY A 46 17.47 -13.36 0.22
CA GLY A 46 18.38 -12.61 -0.64
C GLY A 46 17.82 -11.24 -1.04
N VAL A 47 16.54 -11.19 -1.45
CA VAL A 47 15.87 -9.93 -1.82
C VAL A 47 15.76 -9.00 -0.62
N ILE A 48 15.41 -9.53 0.56
CA ILE A 48 15.38 -8.76 1.81
C ILE A 48 16.75 -8.14 2.09
N GLY A 49 17.83 -8.91 1.93
CA GLY A 49 19.20 -8.40 2.08
C GLY A 49 19.53 -7.27 1.11
N LEU A 50 19.05 -7.31 -0.14
CA LEU A 50 19.22 -6.22 -1.10
C LEU A 50 18.43 -4.96 -0.69
N ILE A 51 17.21 -5.10 -0.15
CA ILE A 51 16.40 -3.98 0.34
C ILE A 51 17.07 -3.34 1.56
N GLU A 52 17.40 -4.13 2.56
CA GLU A 52 17.98 -3.65 3.83
C GLU A 52 19.40 -3.09 3.62
N GLY A 53 20.13 -3.58 2.61
CA GLY A 53 21.41 -3.04 2.16
C GLY A 53 21.33 -1.84 1.22
N ASP A 54 20.12 -1.31 0.95
CA ASP A 54 19.83 -0.18 0.07
C ASP A 54 20.44 -0.34 -1.34
N LYS A 55 20.28 -1.54 -1.92
CA LYS A 55 20.87 -1.92 -3.22
C LYS A 55 19.93 -1.77 -4.41
N LEU A 56 18.65 -1.48 -4.18
CA LEU A 56 17.66 -1.26 -5.23
C LEU A 56 17.46 0.25 -5.42
N THR A 57 17.69 0.75 -6.63
CA THR A 57 17.74 2.21 -6.89
C THR A 57 16.85 2.68 -8.03
N THR A 58 16.40 1.76 -8.89
CA THR A 58 15.60 2.08 -10.08
C THR A 58 14.22 1.44 -10.03
N ALA A 59 13.25 2.06 -10.73
CA ALA A 59 11.90 1.51 -10.87
C ALA A 59 11.90 0.06 -11.41
N ALA A 60 12.81 -0.25 -12.35
CA ALA A 60 12.96 -1.58 -12.92
C ALA A 60 13.48 -2.61 -11.89
N GLU A 61 14.42 -2.22 -11.01
CA GLU A 61 14.92 -3.06 -9.93
C GLU A 61 13.84 -3.34 -8.88
N PHE A 62 13.10 -2.31 -8.45
CA PHE A 62 11.96 -2.49 -7.55
C PHE A 62 10.92 -3.44 -8.15
N ARG A 63 10.57 -3.27 -9.43
CA ARG A 63 9.66 -4.17 -10.14
C ARG A 63 10.19 -5.60 -10.17
N ARG A 64 11.44 -5.81 -10.57
CA ARG A 64 12.06 -7.14 -10.65
C ARG A 64 12.08 -7.82 -9.28
N ALA A 65 12.55 -7.13 -8.24
CA ALA A 65 12.54 -7.61 -6.86
C ALA A 65 11.12 -7.96 -6.38
N SER A 66 10.11 -7.14 -6.72
CA SER A 66 8.72 -7.43 -6.35
C SER A 66 8.22 -8.78 -6.88
N LYS A 67 8.71 -9.25 -8.05
CA LYS A 67 8.30 -10.52 -8.68
C LYS A 67 8.96 -11.75 -8.04
N LEU A 68 10.01 -11.56 -7.26
CA LEU A 68 10.74 -12.65 -6.60
C LEU A 68 10.07 -13.13 -5.32
N PHE A 69 9.36 -12.24 -4.63
CA PHE A 69 8.62 -12.62 -3.43
C PHE A 69 7.51 -13.61 -3.76
N ALA A 70 7.56 -14.75 -3.08
CA ALA A 70 6.51 -15.75 -3.13
C ALA A 70 5.62 -15.66 -1.89
N PRO A 71 4.32 -15.98 -2.00
CA PRO A 71 3.52 -16.27 -0.82
C PRO A 71 4.05 -17.55 -0.17
N VAL A 72 4.95 -17.43 0.80
CA VAL A 72 5.47 -18.55 1.59
C VAL A 72 4.62 -18.69 2.86
N ASN A 73 4.28 -19.94 3.20
CA ASN A 73 3.40 -20.37 4.30
C ASN A 73 3.32 -19.42 5.51
N GLY A 74 2.27 -18.60 5.57
CA GLY A 74 1.85 -17.87 6.77
C GLY A 74 2.64 -16.59 7.12
N ASP A 75 3.74 -16.28 6.43
CA ASP A 75 4.46 -15.02 6.62
C ASP A 75 3.91 -13.95 5.66
N VAL A 76 3.35 -12.88 6.22
CA VAL A 76 2.75 -11.80 5.44
C VAL A 76 3.78 -10.78 4.94
N VAL A 77 4.97 -10.72 5.56
CA VAL A 77 5.97 -9.69 5.21
C VAL A 77 6.49 -9.82 3.79
N PRO A 78 6.83 -11.01 3.25
CA PRO A 78 7.18 -11.15 1.83
C PRO A 78 6.08 -10.66 0.89
N VAL A 79 4.82 -10.93 1.20
CA VAL A 79 3.68 -10.47 0.39
C VAL A 79 3.54 -8.95 0.45
N GLN A 80 3.69 -8.36 1.64
CA GLN A 80 3.70 -6.90 1.83
C GLN A 80 4.85 -6.25 1.07
N ALA A 81 6.08 -6.73 1.22
CA ALA A 81 7.25 -6.21 0.52
C ALA A 81 7.10 -6.33 -1.00
N GLY A 82 6.56 -7.44 -1.49
CA GLY A 82 6.22 -7.62 -2.91
C GLY A 82 5.18 -6.62 -3.42
N TYR A 83 4.20 -6.23 -2.60
CA TYR A 83 3.27 -5.15 -2.97
C TYR A 83 3.94 -3.77 -2.95
N GLU A 84 4.67 -3.47 -1.88
CA GLU A 84 5.31 -2.19 -1.61
C GLU A 84 6.35 -1.82 -2.68
N LEU A 85 7.24 -2.74 -3.05
CA LEU A 85 8.20 -2.54 -4.14
C LEU A 85 7.49 -2.29 -5.48
N ASN A 86 6.39 -2.99 -5.74
CA ASN A 86 5.63 -2.80 -6.98
C ASN A 86 4.93 -1.43 -7.01
N LEU A 87 4.42 -0.97 -5.86
CA LEU A 87 3.90 0.39 -5.69
C LEU A 87 4.98 1.45 -5.91
N VAL A 88 6.18 1.26 -5.37
CA VAL A 88 7.33 2.15 -5.60
C VAL A 88 7.70 2.20 -7.08
N ALA A 89 7.82 1.05 -7.73
CA ALA A 89 8.10 0.98 -9.18
C ALA A 89 7.04 1.71 -10.01
N ALA A 90 5.76 1.52 -9.70
CA ALA A 90 4.65 2.17 -10.38
C ALA A 90 4.65 3.70 -10.16
N ALA A 91 4.94 4.15 -8.92
CA ALA A 91 5.07 5.57 -8.57
C ALA A 91 6.20 6.26 -9.35
N GLU A 92 7.29 5.53 -9.58
CA GLU A 92 8.44 5.97 -10.38
C GLU A 92 8.26 5.74 -11.89
N GLY A 93 7.08 5.31 -12.33
CA GLY A 93 6.66 5.32 -13.72
C GLY A 93 6.83 4.01 -14.49
N ASP A 94 7.22 2.92 -13.84
CA ASP A 94 7.32 1.61 -14.49
C ASP A 94 5.94 1.13 -14.98
N LYS A 95 5.82 0.88 -16.29
CA LYS A 95 4.54 0.53 -16.92
C LYS A 95 4.03 -0.85 -16.53
N GLU A 96 4.91 -1.84 -16.39
CA GLU A 96 4.51 -3.19 -16.00
C GLU A 96 4.04 -3.21 -14.54
N ALA A 97 4.75 -2.50 -13.66
CA ALA A 97 4.35 -2.39 -12.26
C ALA A 97 2.96 -1.75 -12.12
N LYS A 98 2.64 -0.73 -12.92
CA LYS A 98 1.29 -0.13 -12.95
C LYS A 98 0.19 -1.14 -13.26
N VAL A 99 0.44 -2.05 -14.20
CA VAL A 99 -0.52 -3.10 -14.60
C VAL A 99 -0.62 -4.21 -13.54
N ASP A 100 0.48 -4.54 -12.88
CA ASP A 100 0.54 -5.62 -11.89
C ASP A 100 -0.04 -5.25 -10.51
N LEU A 101 -0.13 -3.95 -10.19
CA LEU A 101 -0.58 -3.45 -8.89
C LEU A 101 -1.91 -4.05 -8.44
N GLY A 102 -2.89 -4.14 -9.34
CA GLY A 102 -4.23 -4.63 -8.99
C GLY A 102 -4.24 -6.10 -8.57
N LYS A 103 -3.41 -6.94 -9.22
CA LYS A 103 -3.25 -8.35 -8.86
C LYS A 103 -2.58 -8.50 -7.50
N ARG A 104 -1.50 -7.74 -7.29
CA ARG A 104 -0.75 -7.78 -6.03
C ARG A 104 -1.58 -7.26 -4.85
N TRP A 105 -2.42 -6.26 -5.08
CA TRP A 105 -3.38 -5.78 -4.08
C TRP A 105 -4.34 -6.88 -3.64
N ASP A 106 -4.96 -7.60 -4.58
CA ASP A 106 -5.84 -8.73 -4.26
C ASP A 106 -5.12 -9.84 -3.48
N VAL A 107 -3.87 -10.17 -3.84
CA VAL A 107 -3.05 -11.17 -3.11
C VAL A 107 -2.73 -10.69 -1.70
N LEU A 108 -2.36 -9.42 -1.54
CA LEU A 108 -2.08 -8.82 -0.24
C LEU A 108 -3.32 -8.86 0.67
N LEU A 109 -4.49 -8.48 0.16
CA LEU A 109 -5.74 -8.55 0.90
C LEU A 109 -6.01 -9.98 1.41
N LEU A 110 -5.86 -10.98 0.55
CA LEU A 110 -6.00 -12.39 0.96
C LEU A 110 -4.99 -12.78 2.05
N ALA A 111 -3.73 -12.34 1.93
CA ALA A 111 -2.68 -12.65 2.90
C ALA A 111 -2.95 -12.05 4.30
N ILE A 112 -3.66 -10.92 4.36
CA ILE A 112 -4.10 -10.31 5.63
C ILE A 112 -5.51 -10.74 6.06
N GLY A 113 -6.06 -11.79 5.46
CA GLY A 113 -7.37 -12.34 5.83
C GLY A 113 -8.55 -11.45 5.40
N ARG A 114 -8.44 -10.82 4.22
CA ARG A 114 -9.46 -9.95 3.63
C ARG A 114 -9.85 -10.46 2.24
N HIS A 115 -11.05 -10.13 1.80
CA HIS A 115 -11.53 -10.50 0.47
C HIS A 115 -10.82 -9.71 -0.62
N ARG A 116 -10.68 -10.33 -1.79
CA ARG A 116 -10.26 -9.63 -3.01
C ARG A 116 -11.29 -8.55 -3.35
N ARG A 117 -10.83 -7.44 -3.92
CA ARG A 117 -11.69 -6.28 -4.20
C ARG A 117 -11.68 -5.90 -5.68
N LEU A 118 -10.54 -6.08 -6.35
CA LEU A 118 -10.39 -5.76 -7.77
C LEU A 118 -10.74 -6.96 -8.67
N GLY A 119 -10.57 -8.18 -8.16
CA GLY A 119 -10.83 -9.41 -8.91
C GLY A 119 -9.90 -9.59 -10.11
N LEU A 120 -8.68 -9.06 -10.02
CA LEU A 120 -7.69 -9.08 -11.11
C LEU A 120 -6.69 -10.23 -10.99
N THR A 121 -6.55 -10.80 -9.80
CA THR A 121 -5.77 -12.05 -9.61
C THR A 121 -6.56 -13.24 -10.13
N ASP A 122 -5.95 -14.03 -11.00
CA ASP A 122 -6.57 -15.29 -11.45
C ASP A 122 -6.55 -16.31 -10.30
N MET A 123 -7.74 -16.66 -9.82
CA MET A 123 -7.96 -17.67 -8.79
C MET A 123 -9.09 -18.63 -9.20
N GLN A 124 -9.35 -18.78 -10.50
CA GLN A 124 -10.47 -19.62 -10.99
C GLN A 124 -10.37 -21.07 -10.50
N MET A 125 -9.17 -21.57 -10.24
CA MET A 125 -8.96 -22.93 -9.70
C MET A 125 -9.29 -23.07 -8.20
N PHE A 126 -9.62 -21.98 -7.49
CA PHE A 126 -9.86 -21.97 -6.05
C PHE A 126 -11.26 -21.41 -5.72
N GLU A 127 -12.31 -21.97 -6.33
CA GLU A 127 -13.69 -21.57 -6.05
C GLU A 127 -14.10 -21.90 -4.60
N SER A 128 -13.92 -20.93 -3.70
CA SER A 128 -14.48 -20.96 -2.35
C SER A 128 -14.81 -19.54 -1.88
N GLU A 129 -15.72 -19.42 -0.92
CA GLU A 129 -16.11 -18.13 -0.31
C GLU A 129 -14.89 -17.36 0.23
N LYS A 130 -13.88 -18.08 0.72
CA LYS A 130 -12.60 -17.51 1.19
C LYS A 130 -11.89 -16.66 0.11
N PHE A 131 -12.08 -17.00 -1.16
CA PHE A 131 -11.48 -16.29 -2.29
C PHE A 131 -12.49 -15.43 -3.06
N ALA A 132 -13.71 -15.26 -2.53
CA ALA A 132 -14.73 -14.42 -3.15
C ALA A 132 -14.24 -12.98 -3.31
N VAL A 133 -14.72 -12.32 -4.37
CA VAL A 133 -14.50 -10.90 -4.61
C VAL A 133 -15.65 -10.14 -3.96
N VAL A 134 -15.33 -9.21 -3.06
CA VAL A 134 -16.26 -8.18 -2.59
C VAL A 134 -15.94 -6.92 -3.38
N PRO A 135 -16.66 -6.67 -4.50
CA PRO A 135 -16.19 -5.75 -5.53
C PRO A 135 -16.15 -4.31 -5.05
N THR A 136 -15.09 -3.60 -5.43
CA THR A 136 -15.00 -2.14 -5.33
C THR A 136 -15.77 -1.47 -6.49
N ALA A 137 -15.77 -0.13 -6.54
CA ALA A 137 -16.47 0.60 -7.59
C ALA A 137 -15.91 0.25 -9.00
N PRO A 138 -16.76 0.04 -10.03
CA PRO A 138 -16.30 -0.36 -11.36
C PRO A 138 -15.27 0.58 -11.97
N VAL A 139 -15.36 1.88 -11.68
CA VAL A 139 -14.40 2.88 -12.16
C VAL A 139 -13.00 2.68 -11.57
N VAL A 140 -12.90 2.21 -10.32
CA VAL A 140 -11.63 1.86 -9.67
C VAL A 140 -11.03 0.64 -10.38
N VAL A 141 -11.82 -0.43 -10.58
CA VAL A 141 -11.37 -1.64 -11.29
C VAL A 141 -10.89 -1.31 -12.70
N ALA A 142 -11.57 -0.40 -13.41
CA ALA A 142 -11.17 0.02 -14.74
C ALA A 142 -9.78 0.68 -14.77
N VAL A 143 -9.48 1.55 -13.80
CA VAL A 143 -8.15 2.20 -13.69
C VAL A 143 -7.06 1.16 -13.44
N TYR A 144 -7.28 0.22 -12.52
CA TYR A 144 -6.28 -0.83 -12.23
C TYR A 144 -6.10 -1.82 -13.38
N ARG A 145 -7.15 -2.10 -14.15
CA ARG A 145 -7.12 -3.05 -15.27
C ARG A 145 -6.34 -2.50 -16.46
N ASP A 146 -6.54 -1.23 -16.79
CA ASP A 146 -5.85 -0.56 -17.90
C ASP A 146 -5.46 0.87 -17.50
N PRO A 147 -4.35 1.03 -16.76
CA PRO A 147 -3.89 2.33 -16.29
C PRO A 147 -3.58 3.32 -17.42
N GLU A 148 -3.11 2.86 -18.58
CA GLU A 148 -2.71 3.72 -19.70
C GLU A 148 -3.94 4.28 -20.43
N ALA A 149 -4.93 3.44 -20.73
CA ALA A 149 -6.20 3.90 -21.28
C ALA A 149 -6.94 4.80 -20.28
N ALA A 150 -6.96 4.44 -19.00
CA ALA A 150 -7.58 5.24 -17.96
C ALA A 150 -6.91 6.61 -17.80
N ALA A 151 -5.57 6.68 -17.81
CA ALA A 151 -4.82 7.94 -17.74
C ALA A 151 -5.12 8.84 -18.95
N THR A 152 -5.23 8.26 -20.14
CA THR A 152 -5.61 8.99 -21.36
C THR A 152 -7.01 9.58 -21.23
N LYS A 153 -7.99 8.78 -20.78
CA LYS A 153 -9.36 9.24 -20.53
C LYS A 153 -9.42 10.32 -19.45
N ALA A 154 -8.70 10.15 -18.35
CA ALA A 154 -8.68 11.11 -17.24
C ALA A 154 -8.12 12.48 -17.66
N LYS A 155 -7.08 12.52 -18.51
CA LYS A 155 -6.52 13.78 -19.04
C LYS A 155 -7.49 14.57 -19.91
N ALA A 156 -8.40 13.88 -20.62
CA ALA A 156 -9.45 14.51 -21.41
C ALA A 156 -10.73 14.79 -20.59
N GLY A 157 -10.80 14.30 -19.36
CA GLY A 157 -11.96 14.43 -18.48
C GLY A 157 -12.04 15.78 -17.78
N THR A 158 -13.19 16.04 -17.17
CA THR A 158 -13.41 17.20 -16.29
C THR A 158 -13.68 16.70 -14.88
N SER A 159 -13.03 17.30 -13.89
CA SER A 159 -13.21 16.93 -12.48
C SER A 159 -14.63 17.22 -12.00
N ASN A 160 -15.12 16.39 -11.09
CA ASN A 160 -16.43 16.53 -10.48
C ASN A 160 -16.43 17.70 -9.48
N PRO A 161 -17.20 18.79 -9.72
CA PRO A 161 -17.19 19.96 -8.85
C PRO A 161 -17.78 19.68 -7.47
N GLU A 162 -18.62 18.66 -7.31
CA GLU A 162 -19.17 18.28 -6.01
C GLU A 162 -18.08 17.68 -5.11
N ILE A 163 -17.24 16.79 -5.64
CA ILE A 163 -16.11 16.20 -4.90
C ILE A 163 -15.18 17.30 -4.40
N LYS A 164 -14.90 18.29 -5.26
CA LYS A 164 -14.10 19.46 -4.87
C LYS A 164 -14.73 20.22 -3.70
N LYS A 165 -16.04 20.46 -3.72
CA LYS A 165 -16.72 21.14 -2.60
C LYS A 165 -16.65 20.33 -1.30
N ILE A 166 -16.79 19.00 -1.39
CA ILE A 166 -16.70 18.12 -0.23
C ILE A 166 -15.30 18.18 0.39
N VAL A 167 -14.25 18.07 -0.42
CA VAL A 167 -12.86 18.12 0.09
C VAL A 167 -12.48 19.52 0.59
N ASP A 168 -12.94 20.58 -0.07
CA ASP A 168 -12.70 21.95 0.41
C ASP A 168 -13.33 22.15 1.80
N ALA A 169 -14.55 21.64 2.02
CA ALA A 169 -15.21 21.65 3.33
C ALA A 169 -14.51 20.74 4.36
N ASP A 170 -13.99 19.59 3.91
CA ASP A 170 -13.22 18.67 4.74
C ASP A 170 -11.93 19.30 5.28
N GLN A 171 -11.20 20.01 4.42
CA GLN A 171 -9.97 20.68 4.80
C GLN A 171 -10.24 21.96 5.60
N ALA A 172 -11.30 22.71 5.28
CA ALA A 172 -11.72 23.87 6.06
C ALA A 172 -12.08 23.49 7.51
N ALA A 173 -12.70 22.31 7.73
CA ALA A 173 -13.02 21.80 9.06
C ALA A 173 -11.77 21.45 9.90
N ARG A 174 -10.58 21.43 9.30
CA ARG A 174 -9.29 21.15 9.95
C ARG A 174 -8.39 22.38 10.05
N ASN A 175 -8.91 23.55 9.69
CA ASN A 175 -8.16 24.81 9.71
C ASN A 175 -8.10 25.41 11.12
N PHE A 176 -7.44 24.71 12.04
CA PHE A 176 -7.17 25.16 13.40
C PHE A 176 -5.86 24.59 13.94
N ASP A 177 -5.37 25.20 15.02
CA ASP A 177 -4.19 24.73 15.75
C ASP A 177 -4.53 23.45 16.55
N PHE A 178 -4.07 22.29 16.04
CA PHE A 178 -4.29 20.99 16.67
C PHE A 178 -3.65 20.88 18.07
N SER A 179 -2.67 21.72 18.43
CA SER A 179 -2.11 21.75 19.79
C SER A 179 -3.08 22.33 20.83
N LYS A 180 -4.12 23.04 20.37
CA LYS A 180 -5.13 23.72 21.20
C LYS A 180 -6.57 23.29 20.89
N VAL A 181 -6.73 22.20 20.13
CA VAL A 181 -8.06 21.74 19.71
C VAL A 181 -8.91 21.34 20.92
N THR A 182 -10.15 21.82 20.95
CA THR A 182 -11.12 21.49 22.00
C THR A 182 -11.89 20.21 21.66
N THR A 183 -12.43 19.54 22.67
CA THR A 183 -13.31 18.36 22.47
C THR A 183 -14.48 18.69 21.54
N LYS A 184 -15.10 19.87 21.69
CA LYS A 184 -16.20 20.31 20.83
C LYS A 184 -15.78 20.42 19.37
N GLN A 185 -14.61 20.99 19.08
CA GLN A 185 -14.09 21.06 17.70
C GLN A 185 -13.82 19.67 17.12
N MET A 186 -13.29 18.75 17.93
CA MET A 186 -13.09 17.35 17.51
C MET A 186 -14.42 16.66 17.18
N GLU A 187 -15.44 16.85 18.01
CA GLU A 187 -16.79 16.31 17.79
C GLU A 187 -17.46 16.89 16.53
N GLU A 188 -17.36 18.20 16.33
CA GLU A 188 -17.89 18.87 15.13
C GLU A 188 -17.18 18.40 13.86
N MET A 189 -15.86 18.27 13.90
CA MET A 189 -15.06 17.73 12.80
C MET A 189 -15.47 16.29 12.48
N ALA A 190 -15.55 15.42 13.50
CA ALA A 190 -15.94 14.02 13.33
C ALA A 190 -17.36 13.86 12.78
N LYS A 191 -18.32 14.67 13.25
CA LYS A 191 -19.68 14.69 12.70
C LYS A 191 -19.68 15.11 11.23
N GLY A 192 -18.86 16.10 10.87
CA GLY A 192 -18.66 16.52 9.48
C GLY A 192 -18.03 15.42 8.62
N ASP A 193 -17.06 14.69 9.15
CA ASP A 193 -16.39 13.58 8.47
C ASP A 193 -17.38 12.47 8.09
N VAL A 194 -18.26 12.09 9.03
CA VAL A 194 -19.32 11.10 8.76
C VAL A 194 -20.23 11.53 7.62
N ALA A 195 -20.67 12.79 7.60
CA ALA A 195 -21.56 13.30 6.56
C ALA A 195 -20.88 13.37 5.18
N ARG A 196 -19.64 13.88 5.13
CA ARG A 196 -18.86 13.95 3.89
C ARG A 196 -18.51 12.57 3.36
N LEU A 197 -18.16 11.64 4.25
CA LEU A 197 -17.85 10.26 3.89
C LEU A 197 -19.07 9.51 3.34
N ALA A 198 -20.25 9.72 3.92
CA ALA A 198 -21.49 9.16 3.38
C ALA A 198 -21.73 9.64 1.93
N ARG A 199 -21.59 10.96 1.69
CA ARG A 199 -21.81 11.51 0.35
C ARG A 199 -20.75 11.07 -0.65
N ILE A 200 -19.47 11.03 -0.29
CA ILE A 200 -18.42 10.59 -1.21
C ILE A 200 -18.60 9.10 -1.57
N LYS A 201 -19.08 8.26 -0.64
CA LYS A 201 -19.40 6.85 -0.92
C LYS A 201 -20.47 6.71 -2.02
N GLU A 202 -21.51 7.53 -2.00
CA GLU A 202 -22.55 7.54 -3.04
C GLU A 202 -21.97 7.96 -4.40
N ILE A 203 -21.13 9.00 -4.43
CA ILE A 203 -20.47 9.47 -5.65
C ILE A 203 -19.58 8.37 -6.24
N VAL A 204 -18.77 7.71 -5.40
CA VAL A 204 -17.89 6.61 -5.83
C VAL A 204 -18.70 5.41 -6.33
N ALA A 205 -19.76 5.02 -5.60
CA ALA A 205 -20.63 3.91 -5.99
C ALA A 205 -21.35 4.16 -7.32
N SER A 206 -21.72 5.42 -7.62
CA SER A 206 -22.32 5.79 -8.91
C SER A 206 -21.33 5.85 -10.07
N GLY A 207 -20.02 5.69 -9.82
CA GLY A 207 -18.98 5.74 -10.85
C GLY A 207 -18.62 7.16 -11.31
N ALA A 208 -18.94 8.19 -10.53
CA ALA A 208 -18.78 9.59 -10.91
C ALA A 208 -17.38 10.18 -10.68
N LEU A 209 -16.34 9.34 -10.72
CA LEU A 209 -14.91 9.75 -10.69
C LEU A 209 -14.34 9.72 -12.11
N THR A 210 -13.63 10.76 -12.53
CA THR A 210 -13.04 10.80 -13.88
C THR A 210 -11.56 11.15 -13.86
N THR A 211 -11.17 12.23 -13.18
CA THR A 211 -9.80 12.76 -13.24
C THR A 211 -8.95 12.27 -12.07
N ALA A 212 -7.62 12.37 -12.18
CA ALA A 212 -6.73 12.04 -11.07
C ALA A 212 -7.05 12.84 -9.79
N ASP A 213 -7.56 14.07 -9.93
CA ASP A 213 -8.01 14.89 -8.80
C ASP A 213 -9.30 14.37 -8.16
N ASP A 214 -10.25 13.83 -8.93
CA ASP A 214 -11.45 13.21 -8.35
C ASP A 214 -11.08 12.04 -7.44
N PHE A 215 -10.18 11.17 -7.93
CA PHE A 215 -9.70 10.02 -7.18
C PHE A 215 -8.92 10.44 -5.92
N ASP A 216 -7.99 11.39 -6.03
CA ASP A 216 -7.18 11.87 -4.90
C ASP A 216 -8.02 12.59 -3.83
N ASN A 217 -8.96 13.44 -4.26
CA ASN A 217 -9.87 14.13 -3.35
C ASN A 217 -10.82 13.16 -2.65
N ALA A 218 -11.37 12.18 -3.37
CA ALA A 218 -12.19 11.15 -2.77
C ALA A 218 -11.38 10.33 -1.75
N ALA A 219 -10.15 9.91 -2.10
CA ALA A 219 -9.24 9.21 -1.22
C ALA A 219 -9.00 9.97 0.10
N LEU A 220 -8.83 11.29 0.02
CA LEU A 220 -8.58 12.14 1.20
C LEU A 220 -9.77 12.14 2.16
N VAL A 221 -11.00 12.12 1.66
CA VAL A 221 -12.20 12.01 2.50
C VAL A 221 -12.33 10.60 3.09
N PHE A 222 -12.11 9.55 2.29
CA PHE A 222 -12.09 8.16 2.76
C PHE A 222 -11.04 7.92 3.85
N GLN A 223 -9.91 8.63 3.81
CA GLN A 223 -8.86 8.51 4.80
C GLN A 223 -9.32 8.84 6.22
N HIS A 224 -10.37 9.65 6.36
CA HIS A 224 -11.00 10.04 7.62
C HIS A 224 -12.14 9.11 8.07
N GLY A 225 -12.35 7.99 7.37
CA GLY A 225 -13.21 6.92 7.85
C GLY A 225 -12.68 6.26 9.12
N VAL A 226 -13.41 5.27 9.62
CA VAL A 226 -13.12 4.63 10.91
C VAL A 226 -13.07 3.10 10.85
N VAL A 227 -13.37 2.52 9.68
CA VAL A 227 -13.34 1.06 9.45
C VAL A 227 -12.33 0.70 8.38
N PHE A 228 -11.93 -0.58 8.35
CA PHE A 228 -10.97 -1.12 7.39
C PHE A 228 -11.32 -0.79 5.94
N GLU A 229 -12.59 -0.93 5.57
CA GLU A 229 -13.09 -0.74 4.21
C GLU A 229 -12.89 0.69 3.71
N ASP A 230 -12.97 1.68 4.62
CA ASP A 230 -12.75 3.08 4.28
C ASP A 230 -11.27 3.35 3.98
N TYR A 231 -10.37 2.78 4.79
CA TYR A 231 -8.92 2.91 4.58
C TYR A 231 -8.45 2.14 3.34
N ALA A 232 -9.00 0.94 3.10
CA ALA A 232 -8.74 0.17 1.88
C ALA A 232 -9.22 0.94 0.65
N MET A 233 -10.40 1.56 0.69
CA MET A 233 -10.88 2.41 -0.40
C MET A 233 -10.02 3.68 -0.58
N ALA A 234 -9.58 4.33 0.50
CA ALA A 234 -8.66 5.46 0.42
C ALA A 234 -7.36 5.07 -0.30
N HIS A 235 -6.85 3.88 -0.01
CA HIS A 235 -5.68 3.33 -0.67
C HIS A 235 -5.92 3.05 -2.16
N GLU A 236 -7.02 2.36 -2.48
CA GLU A 236 -7.41 2.07 -3.87
C GLU A 236 -7.53 3.35 -4.71
N LEU A 237 -8.21 4.36 -4.18
CA LEU A 237 -8.43 5.64 -4.85
C LEU A 237 -7.13 6.46 -5.02
N SER A 238 -6.26 6.50 -4.00
CA SER A 238 -4.99 7.22 -4.10
C SER A 238 -4.02 6.55 -5.08
N VAL A 239 -4.02 5.21 -5.14
CA VAL A 239 -3.29 4.48 -6.19
C VAL A 239 -3.90 4.74 -7.57
N CYS A 240 -5.22 4.80 -7.72
CA CYS A 240 -5.83 5.24 -8.98
C CYS A 240 -5.32 6.63 -9.40
N ALA A 241 -5.33 7.62 -8.50
CA ALA A 241 -4.79 8.96 -8.80
C ALA A 241 -3.32 8.92 -9.25
N LEU A 242 -2.50 8.11 -8.59
CA LEU A 242 -1.10 7.88 -8.96
C LEU A 242 -0.97 7.27 -10.36
N LEU A 243 -1.75 6.22 -10.66
CA LEU A 243 -1.80 5.54 -11.96
C LEU A 243 -2.20 6.49 -13.09
N LEU A 244 -3.11 7.44 -12.80
CA LEU A 244 -3.55 8.49 -13.72
C LEU A 244 -2.52 9.64 -13.89
N GLY A 245 -1.40 9.58 -13.17
CA GLY A 245 -0.25 10.48 -13.33
C GLY A 245 -0.07 11.52 -12.21
N LYS A 246 -0.91 11.53 -11.18
CA LYS A 246 -0.78 12.46 -10.05
C LYS A 246 0.26 11.95 -9.04
N ARG A 247 1.53 12.28 -9.27
CA ARG A 247 2.65 11.84 -8.40
C ARG A 247 2.50 12.24 -6.94
N THR A 248 1.81 13.34 -6.63
CA THR A 248 1.59 13.77 -5.23
C THR A 248 0.68 12.82 -4.45
N ALA A 249 -0.12 12.00 -5.12
CA ALA A 249 -1.00 11.01 -4.49
C ALA A 249 -0.21 9.86 -3.82
N SER A 250 1.09 9.71 -4.11
CA SER A 250 1.94 8.69 -3.49
C SER A 250 1.94 8.78 -1.96
N TRP A 251 1.91 9.99 -1.41
CA TRP A 251 1.89 10.19 0.05
C TRP A 251 0.62 9.61 0.66
N LEU A 252 -0.54 9.87 0.03
CA LEU A 252 -1.82 9.38 0.51
C LEU A 252 -1.95 7.86 0.29
N ALA A 253 -1.35 7.30 -0.77
CA ALA A 253 -1.25 5.87 -0.96
C ALA A 253 -0.49 5.19 0.19
N GLY A 254 0.67 5.73 0.59
CA GLY A 254 1.42 5.22 1.75
C GLY A 254 0.67 5.42 3.08
N ALA A 255 0.07 6.60 3.28
CA ALA A 255 -0.62 6.93 4.52
C ALA A 255 -1.89 6.10 4.75
N SER A 256 -2.66 5.86 3.70
CA SER A 256 -3.88 5.05 3.76
C SER A 256 -3.55 3.57 3.92
N TYR A 257 -2.48 3.08 3.28
CA TYR A 257 -1.97 1.73 3.47
C TYR A 257 -1.58 1.46 4.92
N ASP A 258 -0.75 2.33 5.51
CA ASP A 258 -0.35 2.17 6.91
C ASP A 258 -1.56 2.24 7.86
N ARG A 259 -2.52 3.15 7.61
CA ARG A 259 -3.74 3.25 8.43
C ARG A 259 -4.60 1.98 8.33
N MET A 260 -4.70 1.40 7.14
CA MET A 260 -5.38 0.13 6.91
C MET A 260 -4.71 -1.02 7.70
N LEU A 261 -3.38 -1.13 7.65
CA LEU A 261 -2.62 -2.17 8.37
C LEU A 261 -2.78 -2.02 9.90
N VAL A 262 -2.59 -0.80 10.39
CA VAL A 262 -2.71 -0.47 11.82
C VAL A 262 -4.11 -0.79 12.34
N ASN A 263 -5.16 -0.53 11.56
CA ASN A 263 -6.55 -0.81 11.93
C ASN A 263 -6.80 -2.31 12.22
N VAL A 264 -6.03 -3.21 11.60
CA VAL A 264 -6.14 -4.66 11.79
C VAL A 264 -5.00 -5.24 12.65
N GLY A 265 -4.25 -4.39 13.35
CA GLY A 265 -3.17 -4.80 14.26
C GLY A 265 -1.86 -5.20 13.58
N ILE A 266 -1.74 -4.97 12.27
CA ILE A 266 -0.49 -5.20 11.53
C ILE A 266 0.38 -3.95 11.65
N PRO A 267 1.70 -4.08 11.93
CA PRO A 267 2.61 -2.94 11.97
C PRO A 267 2.59 -2.15 10.66
N GLN A 268 2.64 -0.83 10.77
CA GLN A 268 2.80 0.03 9.61
C GLN A 268 4.17 -0.14 8.94
N ARG A 269 4.29 0.26 7.68
CA ARG A 269 5.46 0.03 6.84
C ARG A 269 6.14 1.36 6.50
N PHE A 270 5.36 2.35 6.04
CA PHE A 270 5.85 3.66 5.62
C PHE A 270 5.98 4.69 6.76
N ALA A 271 5.62 4.33 8.00
CA ALA A 271 5.78 5.16 9.20
C ALA A 271 4.97 6.48 9.18
N THR A 272 3.72 6.43 8.71
CA THR A 272 2.83 7.61 8.61
C THR A 272 1.84 7.78 9.77
N GLN A 273 1.61 6.73 10.56
CA GLN A 273 0.58 6.69 11.60
C GLN A 273 1.14 6.92 12.98
N TYR A 274 0.49 7.84 13.69
CA TYR A 274 0.86 8.25 15.02
C TYR A 274 -0.32 8.08 15.97
N GLY A 275 -0.06 7.91 17.26
CA GLY A 275 -1.10 7.70 18.26
C GLY A 275 -0.59 7.89 19.68
N ASN A 276 -1.53 7.95 20.61
CA ASN A 276 -1.28 8.11 22.04
C ASN A 276 -1.69 6.83 22.77
N ALA A 277 -0.74 5.91 23.00
CA ALA A 277 -1.02 4.80 23.90
C ALA A 277 -1.34 5.34 25.31
N ASN A 278 -2.54 5.05 25.82
CA ASN A 278 -2.98 5.35 27.20
C ASN A 278 -2.95 6.84 27.59
N GLY A 279 -3.25 7.75 26.66
CA GLY A 279 -3.30 9.20 26.95
C GLY A 279 -1.92 9.87 27.08
N GLY A 280 -0.84 9.17 26.76
CA GLY A 280 0.50 9.74 26.69
C GLY A 280 0.73 10.62 25.44
N PRO A 281 1.96 11.13 25.23
CA PRO A 281 2.31 11.91 24.06
C PRO A 281 2.05 11.16 22.74
N ILE A 282 1.64 11.89 21.70
CA ILE A 282 1.48 11.34 20.36
C ILE A 282 2.86 10.91 19.85
N LYS A 283 3.00 9.62 19.56
CA LYS A 283 4.23 9.01 19.04
C LYS A 283 3.94 8.13 17.83
N LEU A 284 4.98 7.81 17.07
CA LEU A 284 4.86 6.88 15.95
C LEU A 284 4.33 5.52 16.47
N GLN A 285 3.27 5.01 15.84
CA GLN A 285 2.71 3.70 16.22
C GLN A 285 3.64 2.55 15.78
N ARG A 286 3.38 1.33 16.24
CA ARG A 286 4.18 0.13 15.93
C ARG A 286 4.42 0.01 14.41
N TYR A 287 5.68 -0.16 14.02
CA TYR A 287 6.13 -0.29 12.63
C TYR A 287 7.00 -1.55 12.46
N GLU A 288 7.12 -2.02 11.22
CA GLU A 288 8.01 -3.11 10.80
C GLU A 288 9.16 -2.55 9.95
N THR A 289 10.36 -3.10 10.13
CA THR A 289 11.57 -2.68 9.39
C THR A 289 12.13 -3.78 8.48
N ARG A 290 11.71 -5.04 8.68
CA ARG A 290 12.12 -6.13 7.80
C ARG A 290 11.59 -5.89 6.38
N ALA A 291 12.45 -6.06 5.38
CA ALA A 291 12.06 -5.98 3.96
C ALA A 291 11.45 -4.63 3.53
N ILE A 292 11.84 -3.51 4.15
CA ILE A 292 11.49 -2.15 3.72
C ILE A 292 12.58 -1.16 4.14
N ASN A 293 12.93 -0.21 3.29
CA ASN A 293 13.99 0.76 3.58
C ASN A 293 13.57 2.24 3.44
N ASP A 294 14.48 3.15 3.72
CA ASP A 294 14.22 4.59 3.62
C ASP A 294 14.17 5.12 2.18
N THR A 295 14.73 4.41 1.21
CA THR A 295 14.57 4.74 -0.21
C THR A 295 13.11 4.59 -0.62
N GLU A 296 12.46 3.49 -0.26
CA GLU A 296 11.01 3.29 -0.47
C GLU A 296 10.18 4.35 0.27
N ARG A 297 10.49 4.63 1.55
CA ARG A 297 9.76 5.65 2.32
C ARG A 297 9.89 7.05 1.71
N LYS A 298 11.09 7.43 1.23
CA LYS A 298 11.29 8.73 0.55
C LYS A 298 10.50 8.82 -0.75
N LEU A 299 10.46 7.74 -1.54
CA LEU A 299 9.74 7.71 -2.81
C LEU A 299 8.22 7.77 -2.63
N ILE A 300 7.67 7.11 -1.61
CA ILE A 300 6.22 7.09 -1.36
C ILE A 300 5.77 8.26 -0.48
N VAL A 301 6.34 8.40 0.73
CA VAL A 301 5.87 9.32 1.77
C VAL A 301 6.82 10.49 2.08
N ARG A 302 7.94 10.60 1.35
CA ARG A 302 8.89 11.73 1.41
C ARG A 302 9.60 11.95 2.75
N VAL A 303 9.62 10.94 3.61
CA VAL A 303 10.31 10.98 4.92
C VAL A 303 11.10 9.69 5.14
N THR A 304 12.16 9.77 5.93
CA THR A 304 12.83 8.58 6.49
C THR A 304 12.11 8.08 7.74
N LEU A 305 12.41 6.84 8.15
CA LEU A 305 11.95 6.34 9.44
C LEU A 305 12.45 7.21 10.61
N GLU A 306 13.70 7.67 10.57
CA GLU A 306 14.24 8.54 11.61
C GLU A 306 13.56 9.92 11.64
N GLN A 307 13.23 10.50 10.48
CA GLN A 307 12.43 11.73 10.42
C GLN A 307 11.02 11.50 10.98
N ALA A 308 10.40 10.35 10.67
CA ALA A 308 9.08 10.00 11.18
C ALA A 308 9.08 9.84 12.71
N LYS A 309 10.09 9.17 13.29
CA LYS A 309 10.27 9.03 14.74
C LYS A 309 10.41 10.37 15.46
N ASN A 310 11.15 11.30 14.84
CA ASN A 310 11.49 12.60 15.43
C ASN A 310 10.53 13.72 15.01
N ARG A 311 9.36 13.38 14.43
CA ARG A 311 8.38 14.36 14.00
C ARG A 311 7.89 15.20 15.20
N LYS A 312 8.08 16.51 15.10
CA LYS A 312 7.53 17.47 16.06
C LYS A 312 6.10 17.83 15.66
N TRP A 313 5.20 17.81 16.63
CA TRP A 313 3.84 18.32 16.49
C TRP A 313 3.90 19.79 16.88
N ASN A 314 3.95 20.66 15.88
CA ASN A 314 3.82 22.11 16.08
C ASN A 314 2.34 22.46 16.08
#